data_AF-A0A356TNE3-F1
#
_entry.id   AF-A0A356TNE3-F1
#
_cell.length_a   1.000
_cell.length_b   1.000
_cell.length_c   1.000
_cell.angle_alpha   90.00
_cell.angle_beta   90.00
_cell.angle_gamma   90.00
#
_symmetry.space_group_name_H-M   'P 1'
#
loop_
_entity.id
_entity.type
_entity.pdbx_description
1 polymer ?
#
loop_
_entity_poly.entity_id
_entity_poly.type
_entity_poly.pdbx_seq_one_letter_code
_entity_poly.pdbx_strand_id
1 'polypeptide(L)'
;MRVSLLPLLLLVLGFALGCAANGGEGRDAGRDAGDVDAFVPLRDSGVRRDSGVMMGDDASVEPDGGVALDAGGRDGGAGDAGPRDAGSADAGASDSGTGGCPGVHPGDTLTLDGMGDLAMYPSEQVLSPMAPFSAGDQLGITWDADYLYITLVSSGFSDPFKPLHVYLEAGATGAATPGTGKEYSGLTPTLPFTPTHLIAVRRQDEAGGIAYDGVYTPAMGWTDRATPLVPGADVWPSTSAMSVRVPLAALGCPTRVRLSGHVVNAVVAEEWKVLVPAGAQPWNPSDGPGAHYEIDLTGDPAIAGWTLVP
;
A
#
# COMPACT_ATOMS: atom_id res chain seq x y z
N MET A 1 72.58 -2.03 -9.15
CA MET A 1 72.21 -2.57 -10.46
C MET A 1 71.39 -1.47 -11.16
N ARG A 2 71.93 -0.69 -12.11
CA ARG A 2 72.06 -0.98 -13.56
C ARG A 2 70.72 -1.54 -14.12
N VAL A 3 70.02 -0.97 -15.11
CA VAL A 3 70.35 -0.03 -16.18
C VAL A 3 69.04 0.56 -16.77
N SER A 4 69.15 1.78 -17.31
CA SER A 4 68.20 2.54 -18.16
C SER A 4 68.03 1.93 -19.56
N LEU A 5 66.86 2.04 -20.21
CA LEU A 5 66.67 2.16 -21.68
C LEU A 5 65.15 2.35 -21.96
N LEU A 6 64.67 3.56 -22.27
CA LEU A 6 64.58 4.27 -23.57
C LEU A 6 63.20 4.08 -24.28
N PRO A 7 62.62 5.14 -24.89
CA PRO A 7 61.28 5.14 -25.50
C PRO A 7 61.33 4.92 -27.02
N LEU A 8 60.18 4.55 -27.63
CA LEU A 8 60.03 4.52 -29.09
C LEU A 8 58.74 5.28 -29.52
N LEU A 9 58.96 6.20 -30.44
CA LEU A 9 58.03 7.10 -31.12
C LEU A 9 57.85 6.64 -32.57
N LEU A 10 56.66 6.79 -33.15
CA LEU A 10 56.28 7.15 -34.55
C LEU A 10 54.98 6.42 -35.00
N LEU A 11 53.88 7.16 -35.27
CA LEU A 11 53.44 7.74 -36.57
C LEU A 11 52.78 6.68 -37.50
N VAL A 12 51.54 6.83 -37.98
CA VAL A 12 51.18 7.53 -39.25
C VAL A 12 49.64 7.67 -39.41
N LEU A 13 49.27 8.78 -40.07
CA LEU A 13 47.98 9.29 -40.58
C LEU A 13 47.06 8.33 -41.37
N GLY A 14 45.75 8.68 -41.41
CA GLY A 14 44.82 8.32 -42.49
C GLY A 14 43.47 9.05 -42.42
N PHE A 15 43.34 10.15 -43.17
CA PHE A 15 42.10 10.89 -43.49
C PHE A 15 41.29 10.14 -44.57
N ALA A 16 39.93 10.14 -44.51
CA ALA A 16 39.07 10.32 -45.69
C ALA A 16 37.58 10.48 -45.35
N LEU A 17 36.97 11.50 -45.96
CA LEU A 17 35.55 11.81 -46.06
C LEU A 17 34.75 10.73 -46.78
N GLY A 18 33.44 10.67 -46.50
CA GLY A 18 32.45 10.00 -47.34
C GLY A 18 31.03 10.53 -47.12
N CYS A 19 30.70 11.66 -47.75
CA CYS A 19 29.31 12.01 -48.09
C CYS A 19 28.98 11.40 -49.45
N ALA A 20 27.89 10.64 -49.57
CA ALA A 20 27.16 10.45 -50.83
C ALA A 20 25.73 10.00 -50.55
N ALA A 21 24.79 10.78 -51.10
CA ALA A 21 23.37 10.55 -51.14
C ALA A 21 22.95 9.67 -52.33
N ASN A 22 21.72 9.15 -52.24
CA ASN A 22 20.76 8.68 -53.27
C ASN A 22 20.14 7.36 -52.76
N GLY A 23 18.83 7.18 -52.64
CA GLY A 23 17.71 7.76 -53.39
C GLY A 23 16.86 6.58 -53.86
N GLY A 24 15.56 6.58 -53.59
CA GLY A 24 14.68 5.48 -54.01
C GLY A 24 13.29 5.53 -53.37
N GLU A 25 12.37 6.16 -54.09
CA GLU A 25 10.94 6.34 -53.82
C GLU A 25 10.14 5.06 -53.53
N GLY A 26 9.02 5.26 -52.84
CA GLY A 26 7.75 4.68 -53.27
C GLY A 26 6.97 3.97 -52.16
N ARG A 27 6.00 4.68 -51.58
CA ARG A 27 4.58 4.25 -51.50
C ARG A 27 3.73 5.26 -50.74
N ASP A 28 2.99 6.03 -51.53
CA ASP A 28 1.70 6.60 -51.15
C ASP A 28 0.70 5.47 -50.88
N ALA A 29 0.01 5.56 -49.74
CA ALA A 29 -1.36 5.11 -49.59
C ALA A 29 -1.96 5.90 -48.42
N GLY A 30 -2.64 6.99 -48.74
CA GLY A 30 -3.40 7.77 -47.78
C GLY A 30 -4.54 6.97 -47.17
N ARG A 31 -4.94 7.39 -45.97
CA ARG A 31 -6.34 7.32 -45.55
C ARG A 31 -6.64 8.43 -44.54
N ASP A 32 -7.67 9.16 -44.91
CA ASP A 32 -8.43 10.15 -44.17
C ASP A 32 -8.69 9.81 -42.70
N ALA A 33 -8.46 10.80 -41.85
CA ALA A 33 -9.35 11.17 -40.75
C ALA A 33 -9.15 12.69 -40.57
N GLY A 34 -10.11 13.58 -40.86
CA GLY A 34 -11.54 13.43 -40.70
C GLY A 34 -11.93 13.96 -39.32
N ASP A 35 -12.33 15.22 -39.32
CA ASP A 35 -13.14 15.93 -38.32
C ASP A 35 -12.64 16.13 -36.89
N VAL A 36 -12.19 17.36 -36.69
CA VAL A 36 -12.39 18.20 -35.51
C VAL A 36 -13.88 18.54 -35.44
N ASP A 37 -14.61 18.07 -34.42
CA ASP A 37 -15.73 18.77 -33.76
C ASP A 37 -16.55 17.80 -32.89
N ALA A 38 -16.55 18.02 -31.57
CA ALA A 38 -17.68 17.72 -30.69
C ALA A 38 -17.50 18.39 -29.32
N PHE A 39 -17.55 19.73 -29.29
CA PHE A 39 -17.92 20.46 -28.08
C PHE A 39 -19.45 20.37 -27.94
N VAL A 40 -19.93 19.55 -27.00
CA VAL A 40 -21.35 19.50 -26.63
C VAL A 40 -21.53 20.23 -25.30
N PRO A 41 -22.09 21.45 -25.29
CA PRO A 41 -22.58 22.05 -24.05
C PRO A 41 -23.94 21.43 -23.73
N LEU A 42 -24.01 20.65 -22.65
CA LEU A 42 -25.28 20.19 -22.12
C LEU A 42 -26.05 21.41 -21.59
N ARG A 43 -27.17 21.65 -22.28
CA ARG A 43 -28.23 22.57 -21.91
C ARG A 43 -28.80 22.21 -20.53
N ASP A 44 -28.73 23.21 -19.67
CA ASP A 44 -29.81 23.71 -18.84
C ASP A 44 -31.16 22.97 -18.98
N SER A 45 -31.54 22.26 -17.94
CA SER A 45 -32.92 21.87 -17.66
C SER A 45 -33.21 22.22 -16.21
N GLY A 46 -33.67 23.45 -16.02
CA GLY A 46 -34.10 23.97 -14.73
C GLY A 46 -35.24 23.15 -14.12
N VAL A 47 -35.18 22.99 -12.80
CA VAL A 47 -36.34 22.68 -11.96
C VAL A 47 -36.17 23.40 -10.61
N ARG A 48 -37.06 24.38 -10.42
CA ARG A 48 -37.66 24.90 -9.18
C ARG A 48 -36.77 25.63 -8.15
N ARG A 49 -36.85 26.96 -8.24
CA ARG A 49 -36.86 27.84 -7.08
C ARG A 49 -38.25 27.80 -6.45
N ASP A 50 -38.35 27.33 -5.22
CA ASP A 50 -39.39 27.78 -4.29
C ASP A 50 -38.68 28.53 -3.17
N SER A 51 -38.82 29.85 -3.22
CA SER A 51 -38.51 30.76 -2.12
C SER A 51 -39.84 31.16 -1.50
N GLY A 52 -40.10 30.67 -0.29
CA GLY A 52 -41.28 30.98 0.51
C GLY A 52 -40.89 31.13 1.97
N VAL A 53 -40.65 32.38 2.36
CA VAL A 53 -40.38 32.89 3.71
C VAL A 53 -41.51 32.54 4.68
N MET A 54 -41.20 32.15 5.92
CA MET A 54 -41.89 32.64 7.12
C MET A 54 -41.00 32.57 8.36
N MET A 55 -40.92 33.73 9.03
CA MET A 55 -40.39 33.97 10.36
C MET A 55 -41.08 33.11 11.43
N GLY A 56 -40.36 32.86 12.52
CA GLY A 56 -40.89 32.37 13.78
C GLY A 56 -39.81 32.48 14.85
N ASP A 57 -39.76 33.65 15.49
CA ASP A 57 -39.08 33.89 16.75
C ASP A 57 -39.56 32.91 17.83
N ASP A 58 -38.67 32.53 18.77
CA ASP A 58 -38.89 32.61 20.22
C ASP A 58 -38.16 31.54 21.05
N ALA A 59 -37.58 32.05 22.13
CA ALA A 59 -37.38 31.43 23.45
C ALA A 59 -36.22 30.45 23.68
N SER A 60 -35.11 31.06 24.08
CA SER A 60 -34.25 30.70 25.22
C SER A 60 -34.91 29.83 26.31
N VAL A 61 -34.25 28.74 26.71
CA VAL A 61 -34.25 28.24 28.11
C VAL A 61 -32.88 27.62 28.40
N GLU A 62 -32.09 28.32 29.23
CA GLU A 62 -30.99 27.75 29.99
C GLU A 62 -31.54 26.96 31.19
N PRO A 63 -30.84 25.92 31.68
CA PRO A 63 -30.95 25.53 33.08
C PRO A 63 -29.70 25.98 33.85
N ASP A 64 -29.85 27.08 34.59
CA ASP A 64 -29.10 27.33 35.82
C ASP A 64 -29.48 26.27 36.86
N GLY A 65 -28.48 25.72 37.57
CA GLY A 65 -28.74 24.79 38.66
C GLY A 65 -27.49 24.16 39.25
N GLY A 66 -26.59 24.98 39.80
CA GLY A 66 -25.50 24.50 40.63
C GLY A 66 -26.00 23.93 41.96
N VAL A 67 -25.29 22.90 42.46
CA VAL A 67 -25.14 22.62 43.89
C VAL A 67 -23.77 22.02 44.13
N ALA A 68 -22.95 22.78 44.86
CA ALA A 68 -21.75 22.31 45.53
C ALA A 68 -22.13 21.58 46.82
N LEU A 69 -21.52 20.41 47.07
CA LEU A 69 -21.42 19.75 48.37
C LEU A 69 -19.99 19.18 48.40
N ASP A 70 -19.08 19.87 49.07
CA ASP A 70 -18.74 19.80 50.50
C ASP A 70 -17.69 18.71 50.79
N ALA A 71 -16.67 19.16 51.50
CA ALA A 71 -15.43 18.47 51.80
C ALA A 71 -15.60 17.52 52.97
N GLY A 72 -14.97 16.35 52.87
CA GLY A 72 -14.80 15.42 53.98
C GLY A 72 -13.53 14.62 53.79
N GLY A 73 -12.42 15.14 54.31
CA GLY A 73 -11.17 14.39 54.43
C GLY A 73 -11.28 13.26 55.44
N ARG A 74 -10.49 12.20 55.22
CA ARG A 74 -9.98 11.25 56.24
C ARG A 74 -8.76 10.51 55.71
N ASP A 75 -7.62 10.97 56.19
CA ASP A 75 -6.41 10.28 56.66
C ASP A 75 -6.25 8.77 56.41
N GLY A 76 -5.04 8.42 55.93
CA GLY A 76 -4.15 7.51 56.68
C GLY A 76 -4.17 6.03 56.28
N GLY A 77 -3.18 5.61 55.51
CA GLY A 77 -2.88 4.19 55.32
C GLY A 77 -1.74 3.93 54.35
N ALA A 78 -0.50 4.17 54.78
CA ALA A 78 0.68 3.63 54.12
C ALA A 78 0.65 2.09 54.21
N GLY A 79 0.61 1.42 53.06
CA GLY A 79 0.60 -0.03 52.94
C GLY A 79 1.49 -0.48 51.79
N ASP A 80 2.75 -0.71 52.13
CA ASP A 80 3.63 -1.76 51.63
C ASP A 80 3.67 -2.02 50.11
N ALA A 81 4.63 -1.38 49.43
CA ALA A 81 5.04 -1.72 48.08
C ALA A 81 6.00 -2.93 48.11
N GLY A 82 5.43 -4.13 48.21
CA GLY A 82 6.15 -5.38 47.89
C GLY A 82 6.37 -5.52 46.38
N PRO A 83 7.49 -6.12 45.92
CA PRO A 83 7.75 -6.32 44.51
C PRO A 83 6.72 -7.28 43.92
N ARG A 84 5.99 -6.84 42.89
CA ARG A 84 5.13 -7.73 42.12
C ARG A 84 6.00 -8.72 41.38
N ASP A 85 6.03 -9.95 41.88
CA ASP A 85 6.48 -11.12 41.14
C ASP A 85 5.80 -11.15 39.78
N ALA A 86 6.60 -11.03 38.72
CA ALA A 86 6.21 -11.34 37.36
C ALA A 86 6.07 -12.87 37.24
N GLY A 87 5.02 -13.40 37.87
CA GLY A 87 4.52 -14.73 37.57
C GLY A 87 3.92 -14.69 36.18
N SER A 88 4.49 -15.48 35.27
CA SER A 88 3.90 -15.85 33.99
C SER A 88 2.48 -16.36 34.23
N ALA A 89 1.52 -15.44 34.13
CA ALA A 89 0.11 -15.76 34.11
C ALA A 89 -0.14 -16.47 32.77
N ASP A 90 -0.21 -17.79 32.88
CA ASP A 90 -0.87 -18.70 31.96
C ASP A 90 -2.10 -18.00 31.34
N ALA A 91 -1.90 -17.46 30.13
CA ALA A 91 -2.97 -16.90 29.33
C ALA A 91 -3.79 -18.09 28.85
N GLY A 92 -4.77 -18.46 29.68
CA GLY A 92 -5.71 -19.52 29.41
C GLY A 92 -6.28 -19.37 28.01
N ALA A 93 -6.11 -20.41 27.20
CA ALA A 93 -6.85 -20.60 25.98
C ALA A 93 -8.35 -20.57 26.30
N SER A 94 -9.04 -19.48 25.95
CA SER A 94 -10.49 -19.44 25.73
C SER A 94 -10.89 -18.12 25.08
N ASP A 95 -10.78 -18.07 23.76
CA ASP A 95 -11.97 -17.84 22.96
C ASP A 95 -11.84 -18.65 21.67
N SER A 96 -12.58 -19.76 21.59
CA SER A 96 -12.81 -20.45 20.33
C SER A 96 -13.84 -19.64 19.54
N GLY A 97 -13.43 -18.46 19.08
CA GLY A 97 -14.12 -17.72 18.04
C GLY A 97 -14.08 -18.57 16.77
N THR A 98 -15.23 -19.03 16.32
CA THR A 98 -15.44 -19.81 15.08
C THR A 98 -15.13 -19.02 13.78
N GLY A 99 -14.18 -18.09 13.78
CA GLY A 99 -13.89 -17.17 12.67
C GLY A 99 -12.53 -17.30 12.00
N GLY A 100 -11.53 -17.86 12.69
CA GLY A 100 -10.15 -17.84 12.22
C GLY A 100 -9.83 -18.78 11.06
N CYS A 101 -8.88 -18.37 10.22
CA CYS A 101 -8.33 -19.21 9.16
C CYS A 101 -7.55 -20.40 9.76
N PRO A 102 -7.91 -21.66 9.40
CA PRO A 102 -7.27 -22.84 10.00
C PRO A 102 -5.76 -22.88 9.81
N GLY A 103 -5.03 -23.11 10.89
CA GLY A 103 -3.57 -23.27 10.88
C GLY A 103 -2.78 -21.96 10.90
N VAL A 104 -3.44 -20.81 10.74
CA VAL A 104 -2.81 -19.50 10.96
C VAL A 104 -2.63 -19.26 12.45
N HIS A 105 -1.51 -18.65 12.84
CA HIS A 105 -1.26 -18.29 14.21
C HIS A 105 -2.28 -17.25 14.70
N PRO A 106 -2.84 -17.38 15.91
CA PRO A 106 -3.87 -16.48 16.40
C PRO A 106 -3.41 -15.02 16.49
N GLY A 107 -2.13 -14.78 16.81
CA GLY A 107 -1.55 -13.43 16.87
C GLY A 107 -2.27 -12.50 17.85
N ASP A 108 -1.93 -11.21 17.78
CA ASP A 108 -2.63 -10.14 18.50
C ASP A 108 -3.44 -9.32 17.50
N THR A 109 -4.74 -9.16 17.75
CA THR A 109 -5.62 -8.31 16.94
C THR A 109 -5.24 -6.84 17.09
N LEU A 110 -4.85 -6.21 15.99
CA LEU A 110 -4.56 -4.77 15.99
C LEU A 110 -5.85 -3.94 15.88
N THR A 111 -5.93 -2.89 16.71
CA THR A 111 -6.93 -1.84 16.56
C THR A 111 -6.31 -0.71 15.74
N LEU A 112 -6.82 -0.52 14.52
CA LEU A 112 -6.39 0.54 13.61
C LEU A 112 -7.44 1.65 13.59
N ASP A 113 -7.01 2.91 13.57
CA ASP A 113 -7.89 4.08 13.50
C ASP A 113 -7.41 5.17 12.52
N GLY A 114 -6.27 4.97 11.87
CA GLY A 114 -5.66 5.90 10.93
C GLY A 114 -4.68 6.89 11.58
N MET A 115 -4.50 6.84 12.90
CA MET A 115 -3.66 7.77 13.66
C MET A 115 -2.58 7.03 14.45
N GLY A 116 -1.34 7.06 13.92
CA GLY A 116 -0.20 6.46 14.62
C GLY A 116 -0.22 4.93 14.64
N ASP A 117 -1.03 4.31 13.79
CA ASP A 117 -1.21 2.84 13.69
C ASP A 117 0.09 2.05 13.57
N LEU A 118 1.14 2.62 12.97
CA LEU A 118 2.44 1.95 12.85
C LEU A 118 3.03 1.55 14.22
N ALA A 119 2.73 2.31 15.28
CA ALA A 119 3.19 2.01 16.63
C ALA A 119 2.51 0.79 17.27
N MET A 120 1.43 0.28 16.65
CA MET A 120 0.73 -0.93 17.10
C MET A 120 1.41 -2.22 16.60
N TYR A 121 2.32 -2.12 15.61
CA TYR A 121 3.00 -3.28 15.06
C TYR A 121 4.17 -3.70 15.96
N PRO A 122 4.43 -5.01 16.12
CA PRO A 122 5.69 -5.48 16.69
C PRO A 122 6.88 -4.90 15.92
N SER A 123 7.97 -4.58 16.62
CA SER A 123 9.15 -3.95 15.99
C SER A 123 9.74 -4.78 14.85
N GLU A 124 9.67 -6.10 14.96
CA GLU A 124 10.13 -7.11 14.00
C GLU A 124 9.29 -7.11 12.72
N GLN A 125 8.07 -6.55 12.79
CA GLN A 125 7.13 -6.39 11.68
C GLN A 125 7.19 -5.01 11.03
N VAL A 126 8.05 -4.11 11.52
CA VAL A 126 8.27 -2.79 10.95
C VAL A 126 9.51 -2.84 10.04
N LEU A 127 9.27 -2.64 8.75
CA LEU A 127 10.22 -2.79 7.66
C LEU A 127 10.46 -1.44 6.98
N SER A 128 11.68 -1.26 6.47
CA SER A 128 12.05 -0.09 5.68
C SER A 128 11.82 -0.34 4.18
N PRO A 129 10.96 0.44 3.51
CA PRO A 129 10.79 0.37 2.06
C PRO A 129 12.01 0.95 1.32
N MET A 130 12.09 0.72 0.01
CA MET A 130 13.08 1.35 -0.88
C MET A 130 12.44 2.39 -1.79
N ALA A 131 13.26 3.24 -2.40
CA ALA A 131 12.85 4.41 -3.15
C ALA A 131 11.72 5.18 -2.47
N PRO A 132 11.89 5.52 -1.18
CA PRO A 132 10.82 6.16 -0.43
C PRO A 132 10.60 7.59 -0.95
N PHE A 133 9.43 8.17 -0.66
CA PHE A 133 9.24 9.60 -0.87
C PHE A 133 10.06 10.43 0.12
N SER A 134 10.28 9.89 1.31
CA SER A 134 11.06 10.54 2.36
C SER A 134 11.85 9.52 3.19
N ALA A 135 12.89 9.97 3.89
CA ALA A 135 13.63 9.09 4.80
C ALA A 135 12.79 8.54 5.97
N GLY A 136 11.58 9.06 6.20
CA GLY A 136 10.66 8.62 7.24
C GLY A 136 9.60 7.62 6.79
N ASP A 137 9.62 7.17 5.53
CA ASP A 137 8.65 6.19 5.06
C ASP A 137 8.92 4.83 5.72
N GLN A 138 7.88 4.21 6.28
CA GLN A 138 7.98 2.95 7.04
C GLN A 138 6.75 2.08 6.82
N LEU A 139 6.94 0.77 6.81
CA LEU A 139 5.88 -0.20 6.57
C LEU A 139 5.75 -1.17 7.75
N GLY A 140 4.55 -1.32 8.30
CA GLY A 140 4.21 -2.39 9.23
C GLY A 140 3.41 -3.47 8.50
N ILE A 141 3.81 -4.74 8.66
CA ILE A 141 3.00 -5.88 8.18
C ILE A 141 2.93 -6.97 9.24
N THR A 142 1.74 -7.27 9.77
CA THR A 142 1.53 -8.35 10.74
C THR A 142 0.24 -9.10 10.44
N TRP A 143 -0.06 -10.16 11.19
CA TRP A 143 -1.30 -10.93 11.06
C TRP A 143 -1.82 -11.41 12.40
N ASP A 144 -3.09 -11.77 12.41
CA ASP A 144 -3.74 -12.58 13.45
C ASP A 144 -4.48 -13.76 12.76
N ALA A 145 -5.31 -14.51 13.48
CA ALA A 145 -6.06 -15.63 12.88
C ALA A 145 -7.06 -15.20 11.79
N ASP A 146 -7.49 -13.94 11.78
CA ASP A 146 -8.60 -13.44 10.96
C ASP A 146 -8.12 -12.47 9.86
N TYR A 147 -7.05 -11.72 10.09
CA TYR A 147 -6.65 -10.57 9.29
C TYR A 147 -5.15 -10.52 8.99
N LEU A 148 -4.83 -10.01 7.80
CA LEU A 148 -3.53 -9.45 7.45
C LEU A 148 -3.61 -7.92 7.65
N TYR A 149 -2.69 -7.36 8.42
CA TYR A 149 -2.61 -5.93 8.70
C TYR A 149 -1.44 -5.30 7.96
N ILE A 150 -1.68 -4.19 7.28
CA ILE A 150 -0.65 -3.42 6.54
C ILE A 150 -0.82 -1.94 6.87
N THR A 151 0.24 -1.29 7.35
CA THR A 151 0.27 0.16 7.54
C THR A 151 1.49 0.73 6.86
N LEU A 152 1.29 1.60 5.89
CA LEU A 152 2.37 2.36 5.27
C LEU A 152 2.32 3.81 5.72
N VAL A 153 3.38 4.29 6.35
CA VAL A 153 3.62 5.73 6.58
C VAL A 153 4.42 6.26 5.39
N SER A 154 3.89 7.27 4.70
CA SER A 154 4.58 7.92 3.58
C SER A 154 4.00 9.30 3.30
N SER A 155 4.88 10.24 2.94
CA SER A 155 4.47 11.56 2.44
C SER A 155 3.79 11.50 1.07
N GLY A 156 3.89 10.37 0.35
CA GLY A 156 3.19 10.16 -0.91
C GLY A 156 1.67 10.37 -0.82
N PHE A 157 1.09 10.08 0.35
CA PHE A 157 -0.35 10.20 0.61
C PHE A 157 -0.84 11.64 0.84
N SER A 158 0.04 12.64 0.76
CA SER A 158 -0.38 14.03 0.63
C SER A 158 -1.19 14.26 -0.64
N ASP A 159 -0.89 13.50 -1.70
CA ASP A 159 -1.75 13.37 -2.87
C ASP A 159 -2.80 12.26 -2.59
N PRO A 160 -4.09 12.60 -2.50
CA PRO A 160 -5.11 11.64 -2.06
C PRO A 160 -5.44 10.57 -3.11
N PHE A 161 -5.01 10.74 -4.35
CA PHE A 161 -5.35 9.84 -5.45
C PHE A 161 -4.30 8.74 -5.68
N LYS A 162 -3.11 8.85 -5.09
CA LYS A 162 -2.05 7.85 -5.21
C LYS A 162 -2.42 6.56 -4.48
N PRO A 163 -2.64 5.44 -5.20
CA PRO A 163 -2.97 4.19 -4.56
C PRO A 163 -1.71 3.49 -4.00
N LEU A 164 -1.91 2.79 -2.90
CA LEU A 164 -1.02 1.72 -2.46
C LEU A 164 -1.48 0.42 -3.12
N HIS A 165 -0.58 -0.24 -3.86
CA HIS A 165 -0.78 -1.57 -4.42
C HIS A 165 0.11 -2.57 -3.70
N VAL A 166 -0.49 -3.63 -3.15
CA VAL A 166 0.21 -4.75 -2.52
C VAL A 166 -0.24 -6.05 -3.18
N TYR A 167 0.65 -6.68 -3.93
CA TYR A 167 0.43 -7.96 -4.59
C TYR A 167 0.80 -9.11 -3.68
N LEU A 168 0.02 -10.19 -3.73
CA LEU A 168 0.21 -11.39 -2.92
C LEU A 168 0.19 -12.66 -3.76
N GLU A 169 1.11 -13.58 -3.51
CA GLU A 169 0.93 -15.01 -3.79
C GLU A 169 0.47 -15.70 -2.50
N ALA A 170 -0.82 -15.98 -2.40
CA ALA A 170 -1.43 -16.68 -1.27
C ALA A 170 -1.28 -18.20 -1.46
N GLY A 171 -0.86 -18.90 -0.40
CA GLY A 171 -0.60 -20.33 -0.46
C GLY A 171 0.63 -20.68 -1.28
N ALA A 172 1.64 -19.80 -1.27
CA ALA A 172 2.86 -19.96 -2.05
C ALA A 172 3.54 -21.31 -1.74
N THR A 173 3.99 -22.01 -2.80
CA THR A 173 4.75 -23.26 -2.68
C THR A 173 5.92 -23.25 -3.64
N GLY A 174 6.99 -24.00 -3.32
CA GLY A 174 8.15 -24.13 -4.20
C GLY A 174 8.88 -22.80 -4.43
N ALA A 175 9.55 -22.66 -5.58
CA ALA A 175 10.22 -21.41 -5.96
C ALA A 175 9.22 -20.42 -6.59
N ALA A 176 9.46 -19.12 -6.40
CA ALA A 176 8.65 -18.07 -7.00
C ALA A 176 8.74 -18.11 -8.53
N THR A 177 7.58 -18.02 -9.18
CA THR A 177 7.48 -17.96 -10.65
C THR A 177 7.01 -16.57 -11.04
N PRO A 178 7.79 -15.78 -11.82
CA PRO A 178 7.44 -14.41 -12.14
C PRO A 178 6.09 -14.28 -12.85
N GLY A 179 5.38 -13.18 -12.58
CA GLY A 179 4.08 -12.88 -13.16
C GLY A 179 3.86 -11.38 -13.36
N THR A 180 2.62 -11.00 -13.67
CA THR A 180 2.24 -9.59 -13.88
C THR A 180 1.06 -9.18 -13.00
N GLY A 181 1.06 -7.91 -12.59
CA GLY A 181 0.01 -7.33 -11.77
C GLY A 181 -1.05 -6.54 -12.55
N LYS A 182 -1.71 -5.62 -11.84
CA LYS A 182 -2.76 -4.74 -12.36
C LYS A 182 -2.16 -3.65 -13.23
N GLU A 183 -2.69 -3.49 -14.44
CA GLU A 183 -2.35 -2.38 -15.31
C GLU A 183 -2.80 -1.05 -14.68
N TYR A 184 -1.94 -0.04 -14.78
CA TYR A 184 -2.24 1.32 -14.35
C TYR A 184 -1.52 2.34 -15.25
N SER A 185 -2.30 3.23 -15.87
CA SER A 185 -1.80 4.33 -16.72
C SER A 185 -0.88 3.91 -17.88
N GLY A 186 -1.20 2.80 -18.54
CA GLY A 186 -0.45 2.18 -19.64
C GLY A 186 0.68 1.25 -19.18
N LEU A 187 0.89 1.08 -17.88
CA LEU A 187 2.01 0.31 -17.31
C LEU A 187 1.49 -0.93 -16.57
N THR A 188 2.10 -2.07 -16.84
CA THR A 188 1.76 -3.33 -16.17
C THR A 188 2.96 -3.80 -15.34
N PRO A 189 2.82 -4.00 -14.02
CA PRO A 189 3.94 -4.39 -13.20
C PRO A 189 4.35 -5.85 -13.43
N THR A 190 5.64 -6.08 -13.62
CA THR A 190 6.31 -7.37 -13.48
C THR A 190 6.62 -7.65 -12.01
N LEU A 191 6.29 -8.85 -11.57
CA LEU A 191 6.40 -9.27 -10.18
C LEU A 191 7.25 -10.54 -10.08
N PRO A 192 7.93 -10.75 -8.95
CA PRO A 192 8.81 -11.91 -8.77
C PRO A 192 8.08 -13.23 -8.56
N PHE A 193 6.78 -13.16 -8.33
CA PHE A 193 5.88 -14.27 -8.19
C PHE A 193 4.64 -14.05 -9.07
N THR A 194 3.83 -15.09 -9.21
CA THR A 194 2.56 -15.03 -9.93
C THR A 194 1.50 -14.57 -8.93
N PRO A 195 1.04 -13.30 -8.99
CA PRO A 195 0.12 -12.79 -7.99
C PRO A 195 -1.24 -13.49 -8.08
N THR A 196 -1.75 -13.87 -6.93
CA THR A 196 -3.11 -14.40 -6.75
C THR A 196 -4.09 -13.31 -6.34
N HIS A 197 -3.60 -12.31 -5.61
CA HIS A 197 -4.40 -11.21 -5.09
C HIS A 197 -3.65 -9.89 -5.22
N LEU A 198 -4.41 -8.80 -5.26
CA LEU A 198 -3.92 -7.43 -5.11
C LEU A 198 -4.80 -6.75 -4.05
N ILE A 199 -4.17 -6.21 -3.02
CA ILE A 199 -4.80 -5.24 -2.12
C ILE A 199 -4.51 -3.86 -2.71
N ALA A 200 -5.56 -3.14 -3.09
CA ALA A 200 -5.43 -1.80 -3.63
C ALA A 200 -6.31 -0.84 -2.82
N VAL A 201 -5.71 0.22 -2.30
CA VAL A 201 -6.39 1.23 -1.50
C VAL A 201 -5.88 2.63 -1.83
N ARG A 202 -6.72 3.65 -1.67
CA ARG A 202 -6.35 5.07 -1.84
C ARG A 202 -7.18 5.96 -0.92
N ARG A 203 -6.74 7.20 -0.67
CA ARG A 203 -7.46 8.08 0.26
C ARG A 203 -8.77 8.61 -0.31
N GLN A 204 -8.80 8.88 -1.61
CA GLN A 204 -9.97 9.40 -2.29
C GLN A 204 -10.14 8.73 -3.64
N ASP A 205 -11.40 8.49 -3.99
CA ASP A 205 -11.76 8.10 -5.33
C ASP A 205 -11.67 9.27 -6.31
N GLU A 206 -11.32 8.95 -7.55
CA GLU A 206 -11.36 9.90 -8.66
C GLU A 206 -12.81 10.37 -8.93
N ALA A 207 -12.95 11.55 -9.54
CA ALA A 207 -14.26 12.13 -9.82
C ALA A 207 -15.14 11.20 -10.69
N GLY A 208 -16.39 10.98 -10.26
CA GLY A 208 -17.29 9.95 -10.83
C GLY A 208 -17.11 8.54 -10.24
N GLY A 209 -16.33 8.44 -9.15
CA GLY A 209 -15.64 7.27 -8.63
C GLY A 209 -16.42 5.97 -8.52
N ILE A 210 -15.91 4.98 -9.24
CA ILE A 210 -16.07 3.57 -8.88
C ILE A 210 -15.22 3.37 -7.62
N ALA A 211 -15.82 2.79 -6.57
CA ALA A 211 -15.10 2.47 -5.34
C ALA A 211 -13.80 1.71 -5.63
N TYR A 212 -12.70 2.09 -4.98
CA TYR A 212 -11.38 1.53 -5.29
C TYR A 212 -10.89 0.53 -4.25
N ASP A 213 -11.18 0.77 -2.98
CA ASP A 213 -10.58 0.03 -1.89
C ASP A 213 -11.07 -1.42 -1.85
N GLY A 214 -10.15 -2.37 -2.07
CA GLY A 214 -10.53 -3.77 -2.24
C GLY A 214 -9.38 -4.76 -2.36
N VAL A 215 -9.77 -6.03 -2.23
CA VAL A 215 -9.01 -7.17 -2.72
C VAL A 215 -9.46 -7.50 -4.15
N TYR A 216 -8.51 -7.59 -5.06
CA TYR A 216 -8.68 -7.91 -6.47
C TYR A 216 -8.05 -9.25 -6.79
N THR A 217 -8.59 -9.96 -7.79
CA THR A 217 -8.03 -11.22 -8.30
C THR A 217 -7.79 -11.12 -9.81
N PRO A 218 -6.86 -11.93 -10.37
CA PRO A 218 -6.56 -11.90 -11.80
C PRO A 218 -7.70 -12.43 -12.67
N ALA A 219 -8.64 -13.20 -12.10
CA ALA A 219 -9.73 -13.86 -12.83
C ALA A 219 -10.61 -12.87 -13.62
N MET A 220 -10.71 -11.63 -13.14
CA MET A 220 -11.45 -10.53 -13.78
C MET A 220 -10.50 -9.46 -14.34
N GLY A 221 -9.25 -9.81 -14.64
CA GLY A 221 -8.26 -8.85 -15.15
C GLY A 221 -7.96 -7.69 -14.18
N TRP A 222 -8.11 -7.90 -12.87
CA TRP A 222 -7.90 -6.89 -11.83
C TRP A 222 -8.87 -5.69 -11.88
N THR A 223 -9.97 -5.76 -12.62
CA THR A 223 -10.88 -4.63 -12.80
C THR A 223 -11.85 -4.48 -11.63
N ASP A 224 -12.39 -5.60 -11.14
CA ASP A 224 -13.44 -5.62 -10.13
C ASP A 224 -12.92 -6.09 -8.76
N ARG A 225 -13.45 -5.48 -7.71
CA ARG A 225 -13.16 -5.87 -6.32
C ARG A 225 -13.79 -7.23 -6.05
N ALA A 226 -12.97 -8.26 -5.90
CA ALA A 226 -13.41 -9.57 -5.46
C ALA A 226 -13.91 -9.51 -4.01
N THR A 227 -13.30 -8.67 -3.18
CA THR A 227 -13.79 -8.32 -1.85
C THR A 227 -13.65 -6.82 -1.64
N PRO A 228 -14.75 -6.06 -1.50
CA PRO A 228 -14.69 -4.66 -1.11
C PRO A 228 -14.09 -4.50 0.29
N LEU A 229 -13.22 -3.51 0.47
CA LEU A 229 -12.75 -3.07 1.80
C LEU A 229 -13.46 -1.75 2.14
N VAL A 230 -13.98 -1.64 3.35
CA VAL A 230 -14.85 -0.54 3.75
C VAL A 230 -14.08 0.53 4.54
N PRO A 231 -14.10 1.81 4.13
CA PRO A 231 -13.47 2.88 4.91
C PRO A 231 -14.02 2.96 6.33
N GLY A 232 -13.12 3.12 7.31
CA GLY A 232 -13.43 3.15 8.75
C GLY A 232 -13.68 1.77 9.36
N ALA A 233 -13.72 0.71 8.57
CA ALA A 233 -13.82 -0.68 9.04
C ALA A 233 -12.63 -1.53 8.60
N ASP A 234 -12.15 -1.38 7.37
CA ASP A 234 -11.03 -2.16 6.83
C ASP A 234 -9.86 -1.24 6.38
N VAL A 235 -10.16 0.02 6.10
CA VAL A 235 -9.19 1.02 5.59
C VAL A 235 -9.30 2.30 6.39
N TRP A 236 -8.17 2.80 6.88
CA TRP A 236 -8.06 4.06 7.62
C TRP A 236 -7.00 4.97 6.96
N PRO A 237 -7.41 5.75 5.95
CA PRO A 237 -6.50 6.66 5.26
C PRO A 237 -6.27 7.95 6.03
N SER A 238 -5.03 8.44 6.06
CA SER A 238 -4.67 9.78 6.55
C SER A 238 -3.74 10.49 5.55
N THR A 239 -3.43 11.76 5.78
CA THR A 239 -2.52 12.52 4.90
C THR A 239 -1.08 12.01 4.87
N SER A 240 -0.71 11.13 5.80
CA SER A 240 0.65 10.63 5.96
C SER A 240 0.74 9.12 6.16
N ALA A 241 -0.41 8.42 6.20
CA ALA A 241 -0.43 6.98 6.36
C ALA A 241 -1.63 6.33 5.65
N MET A 242 -1.47 5.07 5.30
CA MET A 242 -2.53 4.20 4.80
C MET A 242 -2.49 2.92 5.61
N SER A 243 -3.51 2.71 6.44
CA SER A 243 -3.65 1.51 7.27
C SER A 243 -4.79 0.66 6.72
N VAL A 244 -4.56 -0.64 6.62
CA VAL A 244 -5.49 -1.61 6.06
C VAL A 244 -5.48 -2.87 6.92
N ARG A 245 -6.66 -3.42 7.21
CA ARG A 245 -6.81 -4.83 7.58
C ARG A 245 -7.54 -5.57 6.47
N VAL A 246 -7.07 -6.76 6.14
CA VAL A 246 -7.64 -7.59 5.07
C VAL A 246 -8.03 -8.92 5.66
N PRO A 247 -9.31 -9.34 5.56
CA PRO A 247 -9.72 -10.67 6.02
C PRO A 247 -8.90 -11.75 5.31
N LEU A 248 -8.23 -12.63 6.06
CA LEU A 248 -7.48 -13.75 5.51
C LEU A 248 -8.38 -14.71 4.72
N ALA A 249 -9.65 -14.81 5.10
CA ALA A 249 -10.66 -15.54 4.33
C ALA A 249 -10.84 -15.00 2.90
N ALA A 250 -10.69 -13.68 2.69
CA ALA A 250 -10.72 -13.08 1.35
C ALA A 250 -9.49 -13.44 0.51
N LEU A 251 -8.42 -13.93 1.14
CA LEU A 251 -7.20 -14.43 0.51
C LEU A 251 -7.20 -15.97 0.36
N GLY A 252 -8.27 -16.64 0.79
CA GLY A 252 -8.39 -18.10 0.78
C GLY A 252 -7.74 -18.80 1.98
N CYS A 253 -7.55 -18.09 3.11
CA CYS A 253 -6.90 -18.60 4.31
C CYS A 253 -5.52 -19.22 4.08
N PRO A 254 -4.57 -18.47 3.50
CA PRO A 254 -3.23 -18.97 3.28
C PRO A 254 -2.49 -19.15 4.61
N THR A 255 -1.66 -20.19 4.71
CA THR A 255 -0.66 -20.31 5.79
C THR A 255 0.72 -19.78 5.36
N ARG A 256 0.89 -19.42 4.09
CA ARG A 256 2.13 -18.86 3.54
C ARG A 256 1.82 -17.81 2.50
N VAL A 257 2.55 -16.70 2.53
CA VAL A 257 2.34 -15.56 1.65
C VAL A 257 3.67 -15.05 1.11
N ARG A 258 3.71 -14.74 -0.19
CA ARG A 258 4.70 -13.82 -0.77
C ARG A 258 4.07 -12.47 -1.03
N LEU A 259 4.83 -11.40 -0.81
CA LEU A 259 4.36 -10.03 -0.90
C LEU A 259 5.35 -9.16 -1.65
N SER A 260 4.84 -8.34 -2.57
CA SER A 260 5.53 -7.19 -3.14
C SER A 260 4.53 -6.07 -3.40
N GLY A 261 4.93 -4.82 -3.20
CA GLY A 261 4.04 -3.67 -3.33
C GLY A 261 4.77 -2.37 -3.62
N HIS A 262 4.00 -1.36 -3.94
CA HIS A 262 4.47 0.00 -4.21
C HIS A 262 3.34 1.02 -4.07
N VAL A 263 3.70 2.29 -3.91
CA VAL A 263 2.79 3.41 -4.14
C VAL A 263 2.91 3.82 -5.60
N VAL A 264 1.77 3.90 -6.29
CA VAL A 264 1.74 4.42 -7.66
C VAL A 264 1.86 5.94 -7.63
N ASN A 265 2.84 6.44 -8.36
CA ASN A 265 3.29 7.82 -8.40
C ASN A 265 3.34 8.32 -9.84
N ALA A 266 2.22 8.30 -10.58
CA ALA A 266 2.02 8.63 -12.02
C ALA A 266 2.78 9.87 -12.58
N VAL A 267 4.10 9.81 -12.56
CA VAL A 267 5.09 10.81 -12.89
C VAL A 267 6.09 10.08 -13.76
N VAL A 268 6.31 10.59 -14.97
CA VAL A 268 7.18 9.93 -15.96
C VAL A 268 8.58 9.69 -15.36
N ALA A 269 9.09 8.46 -15.55
CA ALA A 269 10.33 7.93 -15.01
C ALA A 269 10.41 7.78 -13.47
N GLU A 270 9.33 8.07 -12.77
CA GLU A 270 9.18 7.96 -11.31
C GLU A 270 7.82 7.35 -10.98
N GLU A 271 7.28 6.51 -11.86
CA GLU A 271 5.87 6.13 -11.82
C GLU A 271 5.53 5.38 -10.52
N TRP A 272 6.52 4.85 -9.80
CA TRP A 272 6.39 4.14 -8.54
C TRP A 272 7.30 4.76 -7.48
N LYS A 273 6.88 4.65 -6.23
CA LYS A 273 7.69 4.95 -5.04
C LYS A 273 7.36 3.95 -3.95
N VAL A 274 8.17 3.95 -2.89
CA VAL A 274 7.93 3.12 -1.69
C VAL A 274 7.83 1.64 -2.05
N LEU A 275 8.89 1.12 -2.65
CA LEU A 275 9.00 -0.28 -3.03
C LEU A 275 9.09 -1.17 -1.80
N VAL A 276 8.27 -2.22 -1.81
CA VAL A 276 8.20 -3.23 -0.77
C VAL A 276 8.42 -4.60 -1.43
N PRO A 277 9.46 -5.35 -1.08
CA PRO A 277 10.63 -4.97 -0.29
C PRO A 277 11.60 -4.03 -1.03
N ALA A 278 12.68 -3.66 -0.33
CA ALA A 278 13.90 -3.20 -0.98
C ALA A 278 14.47 -4.25 -1.94
N GLY A 279 14.20 -4.06 -3.23
CA GLY A 279 14.71 -4.84 -4.36
C GLY A 279 13.61 -5.11 -5.38
N ALA A 280 12.35 -4.81 -5.05
CA ALA A 280 11.24 -4.92 -5.99
C ALA A 280 11.44 -4.00 -7.20
N GLN A 281 11.04 -4.44 -8.39
CA GLN A 281 11.20 -3.70 -9.65
C GLN A 281 9.93 -3.84 -10.50
N PRO A 282 8.82 -3.19 -10.11
CA PRO A 282 7.53 -3.42 -10.73
C PRO A 282 7.51 -3.09 -12.23
N TRP A 283 8.20 -2.06 -12.74
CA TRP A 283 8.14 -1.73 -14.17
C TRP A 283 9.49 -1.80 -14.89
N ASN A 284 10.43 -2.58 -14.38
CA ASN A 284 11.73 -2.76 -15.01
C ASN A 284 12.04 -4.24 -15.31
N PRO A 285 11.42 -4.81 -16.36
CA PRO A 285 11.61 -6.22 -16.72
C PRO A 285 13.05 -6.57 -17.11
N SER A 286 13.88 -5.58 -17.49
CA SER A 286 15.30 -5.79 -17.83
C SER A 286 16.17 -6.14 -16.62
N ASP A 287 15.77 -5.74 -15.42
CA ASP A 287 16.54 -5.96 -14.19
C ASP A 287 16.14 -7.25 -13.45
N GLY A 288 15.24 -8.03 -14.04
CA GLY A 288 14.75 -9.30 -13.51
C GLY A 288 13.47 -9.17 -12.68
N PRO A 289 13.03 -10.27 -12.04
CA PRO A 289 11.77 -10.33 -11.30
C PRO A 289 11.69 -9.39 -10.09
N GLY A 290 12.83 -8.92 -9.58
CA GLY A 290 12.95 -8.14 -8.35
C GLY A 290 12.80 -9.00 -7.08
N ALA A 291 12.87 -8.34 -5.93
CA ALA A 291 12.77 -8.98 -4.63
C ALA A 291 11.32 -9.07 -4.13
N HIS A 292 11.05 -10.02 -3.24
CA HIS A 292 9.79 -10.12 -2.48
C HIS A 292 10.03 -10.46 -1.02
N TYR A 293 9.03 -10.21 -0.18
CA TYR A 293 8.96 -10.80 1.15
C TYR A 293 8.22 -12.13 1.11
N GLU A 294 8.65 -13.10 1.92
CA GLU A 294 7.93 -14.36 2.17
C GLU A 294 7.78 -14.58 3.69
N ILE A 295 6.63 -15.11 4.10
CA ILE A 295 6.34 -15.44 5.50
C ILE A 295 5.50 -16.71 5.63
N ASP A 296 5.73 -17.45 6.71
CA ASP A 296 4.87 -18.53 7.19
C ASP A 296 3.96 -18.01 8.31
N LEU A 297 2.67 -17.88 8.01
CA LEU A 297 1.66 -17.32 8.91
C LEU A 297 1.29 -18.27 10.06
N THR A 298 1.83 -19.49 10.09
CA THR A 298 1.65 -20.41 11.23
C THR A 298 2.55 -20.06 12.42
N GLY A 299 3.58 -19.24 12.20
CA GLY A 299 4.49 -18.75 13.25
C GLY A 299 3.91 -17.59 14.06
N ASP A 300 4.48 -17.33 15.23
CA ASP A 300 4.11 -16.19 16.07
C ASP A 300 4.57 -14.87 15.44
N PRO A 301 3.67 -13.92 15.09
CA PRO A 301 4.03 -12.64 14.48
C PRO A 301 4.90 -11.74 15.40
N ALA A 302 4.92 -11.95 16.71
CA ALA A 302 5.83 -11.21 17.60
C ALA A 302 7.29 -11.67 17.46
N ILE A 303 7.54 -12.83 16.83
CA ILE A 303 8.86 -13.47 16.73
C ILE A 303 9.28 -13.70 15.27
N ALA A 304 8.33 -14.08 14.41
CA ALA A 304 8.56 -14.46 13.03
C ALA A 304 8.65 -13.24 12.12
N GLY A 305 9.85 -12.89 11.65
CA GLY A 305 10.03 -11.79 10.70
C GLY A 305 9.81 -12.20 9.23
N TRP A 306 9.40 -11.23 8.41
CA TRP A 306 9.35 -11.39 6.96
C TRP A 306 10.75 -11.66 6.38
N THR A 307 10.86 -12.71 5.58
CA THR A 307 12.11 -13.06 4.91
C THR A 307 12.22 -12.33 3.58
N LEU A 308 13.27 -11.54 3.40
CA LEU A 308 13.59 -10.93 2.11
C LEU A 308 14.20 -11.98 1.18
N VAL A 309 13.56 -12.21 0.03
CA VAL A 309 14.08 -13.03 -1.06
C VAL A 309 14.46 -12.09 -2.21
N PRO A 310 15.75 -11.98 -2.57
CA PRO A 310 16.24 -11.06 -3.60
C PRO A 310 15.87 -11.49 -5.02
#